data_AF-A0A9W8HNF0-F1
#
_entry.id   AF-A0A9W8HNF0-F1
#
_cell.length_a   1.000
_cell.length_b   1.000
_cell.length_c   1.000
_cell.angle_alpha   90.00
_cell.angle_beta   90.00
_cell.angle_gamma   90.00
#
_symmetry.space_group_name_H-M   'P 1'
#
loop_
_entity.id
_entity.type
_entity.pdbx_description
1 polymer ?
#
loop_
_entity_poly.entity_id
_entity_poly.type
_entity_poly.pdbx_seq_one_letter_code
_entity_poly.pdbx_strand_id
1 'polypeptide(L)'
;EQLTELNSNGKQEMIIDQKTPIRVLHRRAPLTRPKKIVSLEIVHLEGHFYRVRIESGAGTYIKEFVHGDLGRTVPSLASMTGATADILELDVENVSLDFPPPLSTVEC
;
A
#
# COMPACT_ATOMS: atom_id res chain seq x y z
N GLU A 1 -11.76 -17.18 -6.95
CA GLU A 1 -10.95 -17.21 -8.20
C GLU A 1 -10.16 -15.91 -8.36
N GLN A 2 -10.79 -14.74 -8.52
CA GLN A 2 -10.08 -13.45 -8.69
C GLN A 2 -9.15 -13.07 -7.52
N LEU A 3 -9.58 -13.27 -6.25
CA LEU A 3 -8.72 -13.01 -5.08
C LEU A 3 -7.49 -13.91 -5.03
N THR A 4 -7.63 -15.16 -5.45
CA THR A 4 -6.53 -16.15 -5.49
C THR A 4 -5.49 -15.75 -6.53
N GLU A 5 -5.94 -15.23 -7.67
CA GLU A 5 -5.07 -14.68 -8.71
C GLU A 5 -4.35 -13.43 -8.23
N LEU A 6 -5.07 -12.48 -7.62
CA LEU A 6 -4.47 -11.26 -7.04
C LEU A 6 -3.43 -11.59 -5.97
N ASN A 7 -3.69 -12.57 -5.10
CA ASN A 7 -2.72 -13.01 -4.11
C ASN A 7 -1.53 -13.77 -4.73
N SER A 8 -1.73 -14.46 -5.84
CA SER A 8 -0.62 -15.09 -6.56
C SER A 8 0.31 -14.03 -7.16
N ASN A 9 -0.27 -13.01 -7.80
CA ASN A 9 0.46 -11.89 -8.39
C ASN A 9 1.06 -10.96 -7.33
N GLY A 10 0.38 -10.77 -6.20
CA GLY A 10 0.81 -9.95 -5.08
C GLY A 10 2.07 -10.45 -4.38
N LYS A 11 2.54 -11.66 -4.67
CA LYS A 11 3.84 -12.16 -4.20
C LYS A 11 5.03 -11.60 -4.99
N GLN A 12 4.76 -10.91 -6.11
CA GLN A 12 5.79 -10.32 -6.95
C GLN A 12 5.83 -8.81 -6.74
N GLU A 13 7.02 -8.23 -6.87
CA GLU A 13 7.19 -6.79 -6.83
C GLU A 13 6.44 -6.15 -8.02
N MET A 14 5.77 -5.03 -7.76
CA MET A 14 5.14 -4.22 -8.80
C MET A 14 5.49 -2.75 -8.64
N ILE A 15 5.64 -2.08 -9.77
CA ILE A 15 5.83 -0.62 -9.83
C ILE A 15 4.48 0.04 -10.09
N ILE A 16 4.21 1.08 -9.32
CA ILE A 16 3.03 1.94 -9.45
C ILE A 16 3.47 3.38 -9.66
N ASP A 17 2.78 4.11 -10.51
CA ASP A 17 2.97 5.55 -10.67
C ASP A 17 2.00 6.29 -9.76
N GLN A 18 2.55 6.97 -8.76
CA GLN A 18 1.78 7.83 -7.86
C GLN A 18 2.05 9.30 -8.14
N LYS A 19 1.01 10.03 -8.55
CA LYS A 19 1.04 11.49 -8.47
C LYS A 19 0.98 11.91 -7.01
N THR A 20 1.56 13.08 -6.69
CA THR A 20 1.39 13.71 -5.38
C THR A 20 -0.10 13.73 -5.02
N PRO A 21 -0.51 13.07 -3.91
CA PRO A 21 -1.92 12.92 -3.56
C PRO A 21 -2.66 14.24 -3.44
N ILE A 22 -3.93 14.28 -3.84
CA ILE A 22 -4.75 15.50 -3.78
C ILE A 22 -4.71 16.12 -2.38
N ARG A 23 -4.90 15.31 -1.35
CA ARG A 23 -4.92 15.76 0.05
C ARG A 23 -3.62 16.42 0.53
N VAL A 24 -2.50 16.23 -0.18
CA VAL A 24 -1.20 16.82 0.18
C VAL A 24 -0.70 17.85 -0.83
N LEU A 25 -1.44 18.11 -1.91
CA LEU A 25 -1.04 19.07 -2.95
C LEU A 25 -0.82 20.49 -2.40
N HIS A 26 -1.55 20.89 -1.36
CA HIS A 26 -1.37 22.19 -0.72
C HIS A 26 0.02 22.38 -0.05
N ARG A 27 0.75 21.29 0.20
CA ARG A 27 2.03 21.29 0.93
C ARG A 27 3.19 20.64 0.18
N ARG A 28 2.93 20.00 -0.96
CA ARG A 28 3.94 19.28 -1.76
C ARG A 28 3.77 19.61 -3.23
N ALA A 29 4.89 19.77 -3.93
CA ALA A 29 4.87 19.99 -5.37
C ALA A 29 4.16 18.85 -6.12
N PRO A 30 3.36 19.15 -7.16
CA PRO A 30 2.70 18.15 -7.99
C PRO A 30 3.74 17.41 -8.84
N LEU A 31 3.96 16.13 -8.55
CA LEU A 31 4.93 15.28 -9.24
C LEU A 31 4.41 13.84 -9.32
N THR A 32 4.71 13.14 -10.41
CA THR A 32 4.52 11.68 -10.52
C THR A 32 5.80 10.99 -10.08
N ARG A 33 5.69 9.99 -9.21
CA ARG A 33 6.84 9.19 -8.76
C ARG A 33 6.52 7.71 -8.93
N PRO A 34 7.43 6.93 -9.54
CA PRO A 34 7.33 5.48 -9.47
C PRO A 34 7.55 5.07 -8.01
N LYS A 35 6.69 4.17 -7.53
CA LYS A 35 6.70 3.58 -6.19
C LYS A 35 6.64 2.07 -6.34
N LYS A 36 7.18 1.37 -5.35
CA LYS A 36 7.25 -0.09 -5.35
C LYS A 36 6.27 -0.63 -4.31
N ILE A 37 5.41 -1.54 -4.73
CA ILE A 37 4.75 -2.49 -3.83
C ILE A 37 5.58 -3.76 -3.89
N VAL A 38 6.18 -4.14 -2.77
CA VAL A 38 7.08 -5.29 -2.66
C VAL A 38 6.27 -6.57 -2.60
N SER A 39 5.24 -6.56 -1.75
CA SER A 39 4.31 -7.68 -1.63
C SER A 39 2.92 -7.17 -1.22
N LEU A 40 1.91 -7.96 -1.57
CA LEU A 40 0.50 -7.71 -1.31
C LEU A 40 -0.23 -9.03 -1.03
N GLU A 41 -0.98 -9.04 0.07
CA GLU A 41 -1.82 -10.15 0.47
C GLU A 41 -3.22 -9.61 0.84
N ILE A 42 -4.26 -10.15 0.23
CA ILE A 42 -5.66 -9.79 0.46
C ILE A 42 -6.36 -10.97 1.14
N VAL A 43 -6.95 -10.69 2.29
CA VAL A 43 -7.78 -11.63 3.05
C VAL A 43 -9.21 -11.10 3.09
N HIS A 44 -10.17 -11.90 2.62
CA HIS A 44 -11.59 -11.59 2.78
C HIS A 44 -12.00 -11.79 4.23
N LEU A 45 -12.77 -10.84 4.78
CA LEU A 45 -13.30 -10.94 6.13
C LEU A 45 -14.78 -11.34 6.08
N GLU A 46 -15.64 -10.39 5.72
CA GLU A 46 -17.08 -10.59 5.58
C GLU A 46 -17.67 -9.55 4.63
N GLY A 47 -18.76 -9.88 3.93
CA GLY A 47 -19.41 -8.96 2.99
C GLY A 47 -18.42 -8.31 2.01
N HIS A 48 -18.34 -6.98 2.04
CA HIS A 48 -17.43 -6.17 1.21
C HIS A 48 -16.15 -5.73 1.95
N PHE A 49 -15.85 -6.33 3.10
CA PHE A 49 -14.69 -5.99 3.91
C PHE A 49 -13.53 -6.95 3.64
N TYR A 50 -12.36 -6.36 3.43
CA TYR A 50 -11.11 -7.05 3.15
C TYR A 50 -10.01 -6.47 4.02
N ARG A 51 -9.11 -7.33 4.49
CA ARG A 51 -7.83 -6.92 5.06
C ARG A 51 -6.77 -7.05 3.97
N VAL A 52 -5.99 -6.00 3.76
CA VAL A 52 -4.90 -6.01 2.79
C VAL A 52 -3.60 -5.73 3.52
N ARG A 53 -2.68 -6.70 3.49
CA ARG A 53 -1.32 -6.55 4.01
C ARG A 53 -0.41 -6.15 2.86
N ILE A 54 0.36 -5.08 3.05
CA ILE A 54 1.16 -4.46 1.99
C ILE A 54 2.56 -4.21 2.53
N GLU A 55 3.56 -4.74 1.85
CA GLU A 55 4.93 -4.29 1.98
C GLU A 55 5.24 -3.32 0.84
N SER A 56 5.81 -2.16 1.13
CA SER A 56 6.03 -1.13 0.13
C SER A 56 7.35 -0.41 0.30
N GLY A 57 7.83 0.20 -0.78
CA GLY A 57 8.98 1.10 -0.75
C GLY A 57 8.67 2.39 0.00
N ALA A 58 9.73 3.08 0.43
CA ALA A 58 9.62 4.29 1.23
C ALA A 58 8.78 5.41 0.57
N GLY A 59 7.94 6.06 1.39
CA GLY A 59 7.11 7.19 0.99
C GLY A 59 6.02 6.84 -0.02
N THR A 60 5.60 5.58 -0.08
CA THR A 60 4.41 5.15 -0.83
C THR A 60 3.16 5.61 -0.11
N TYR A 61 2.21 6.16 -0.85
CA TYR A 61 0.96 6.65 -0.31
C TYR A 61 -0.09 5.52 -0.35
N ILE A 62 -0.16 4.75 0.73
CA ILE A 62 -0.99 3.53 0.81
C ILE A 62 -2.47 3.83 0.58
N LYS A 63 -2.97 4.93 1.13
CA LYS A 63 -4.38 5.31 0.94
C LYS A 63 -4.74 5.43 -0.53
N GLU A 64 -3.95 6.23 -1.22
CA GLU A 64 -4.11 6.50 -2.63
C GLU A 64 -3.82 5.29 -3.53
N PHE A 65 -2.98 4.35 -3.09
CA PHE A 65 -2.83 3.06 -3.77
C PHE A 65 -4.09 2.20 -3.69
N VAL A 66 -4.83 2.24 -2.57
CA VAL A 66 -6.07 1.45 -2.45
C VAL A 66 -7.20 2.06 -3.28
N HIS A 67 -7.56 3.33 -3.05
CA HIS A 67 -8.72 3.96 -3.68
C HIS A 67 -8.41 4.64 -5.03
N GLY A 68 -7.14 4.68 -5.44
CA GLY A 68 -6.71 5.19 -6.76
C GLY A 68 -6.62 6.71 -6.92
N ASP A 69 -6.99 7.49 -5.89
CA ASP A 69 -6.95 8.97 -5.88
C ASP A 69 -7.55 9.59 -7.16
N LEU A 70 -8.74 9.14 -7.57
CA LEU A 70 -9.40 9.57 -8.81
C LEU A 70 -8.56 9.32 -10.08
N GLY A 71 -7.86 8.18 -10.14
CA GLY A 71 -7.00 7.80 -11.26
C GLY A 71 -5.61 8.44 -11.24
N ARG A 72 -5.18 8.96 -10.09
CA ARG A 72 -3.85 9.57 -9.91
C ARG A 72 -2.79 8.59 -9.40
N THR A 73 -3.19 7.39 -8.99
CA THR A 73 -2.32 6.25 -8.75
C THR A 73 -2.65 5.12 -9.73
N VAL A 74 -1.67 4.68 -10.51
CA VAL A 74 -1.85 3.62 -11.52
C VAL A 74 -0.66 2.65 -11.54
N PRO A 75 -0.88 1.33 -11.43
CA PRO A 75 -2.13 0.70 -11.00
C PRO A 75 -2.45 1.00 -9.51
N SER A 76 -3.72 0.90 -9.17
CA SER A 76 -4.28 0.94 -7.81
C SER A 76 -5.06 -0.33 -7.52
N LEU A 77 -5.29 -0.67 -6.25
CA LEU A 77 -6.07 -1.85 -5.87
C LEU A 77 -7.47 -1.81 -6.50
N ALA A 78 -8.15 -0.66 -6.43
CA ALA A 78 -9.44 -0.45 -7.08
C ALA A 78 -9.40 -0.76 -8.59
N SER A 79 -8.38 -0.27 -9.30
CA SER A 79 -8.24 -0.56 -10.74
C SER A 79 -7.90 -2.03 -11.03
N MET A 80 -7.18 -2.70 -10.13
CA MET A 80 -6.79 -4.12 -10.28
C MET A 80 -7.97 -5.06 -10.02
N THR A 81 -8.86 -4.71 -9.09
CA THR A 81 -10.06 -5.50 -8.78
C THR A 81 -11.23 -5.18 -9.70
N GLY A 82 -11.17 -4.05 -10.42
CA GLY A 82 -12.31 -3.53 -11.19
C GLY A 82 -13.44 -3.02 -10.31
N ALA A 83 -13.18 -2.79 -9.02
CA ALA A 83 -14.17 -2.35 -8.03
C ALA A 83 -13.73 -1.04 -7.37
N THR A 84 -14.70 -0.25 -6.91
CA THR A 84 -14.39 0.88 -6.03
C THR A 84 -13.93 0.35 -4.68
N ALA A 85 -12.82 0.87 -4.16
CA ALA A 85 -12.31 0.55 -2.85
C ALA A 85 -12.07 1.83 -2.07
N ASP A 86 -12.31 1.79 -0.75
CA ASP A 86 -11.95 2.86 0.18
C ASP A 86 -11.33 2.24 1.44
N ILE A 87 -10.62 3.05 2.21
CA ILE A 87 -9.94 2.63 3.43
C ILE A 87 -10.71 3.08 4.66
N LEU A 88 -11.00 2.12 5.52
CA LEU A 88 -11.59 2.36 6.83
C LEU A 88 -10.50 2.52 7.90
N GLU A 89 -9.52 1.62 7.88
CA GLU A 89 -8.45 1.53 8.86
C GLU A 89 -7.10 1.30 8.16
N LEU A 90 -6.03 1.84 8.73
CA LEU A 90 -4.67 1.68 8.21
C LEU A 90 -3.67 1.71 9.38
N ASP A 91 -3.00 0.59 9.57
CA ASP A 91 -1.94 0.42 10.57
C ASP A 91 -0.58 0.21 9.91
N VAL A 92 0.47 0.71 10.57
CA VAL A 92 1.85 0.39 10.20
C VAL A 92 2.31 -0.76 11.08
N GLU A 93 2.41 -1.96 10.49
CA GLU A 93 2.83 -3.16 11.23
C GLU A 93 4.33 -3.19 11.54
N ASN A 94 5.15 -2.71 10.61
CA ASN A 94 6.61 -2.72 10.73
C ASN A 94 7.22 -1.56 9.91
N VAL A 95 8.37 -1.08 10.36
CA VAL A 95 9.24 -0.17 9.61
C VAL A 95 10.61 -0.85 9.48
N SER A 96 10.95 -1.28 8.27
CA SER A 96 12.24 -1.92 7.95
C SER A 96 13.39 -0.91 8.03
N LEU A 97 13.77 -0.57 9.26
CA LEU A 97 14.85 0.35 9.59
C LEU A 97 15.72 -0.27 10.68
N ASP A 98 16.99 -0.49 10.36
CA ASP A 98 17.99 -0.99 11.32
C ASP A 98 18.57 0.17 12.16
N PHE A 99 17.68 0.91 12.82
CA PHE A 99 18.04 2.02 13.71
C PHE A 99 16.88 2.43 14.64
N PRO A 100 17.13 2.74 15.93
CA PRO A 100 18.40 2.56 16.64
C PRO A 100 18.77 1.08 16.76
N PRO A 101 20.05 0.75 16.99
CA PRO A 101 20.43 -0.64 17.25
C PRO A 101 19.58 -1.18 18.42
N PRO A 102 19.12 -2.44 18.35
CA PRO A 102 18.34 -3.04 19.41
C PRO A 102 19.13 -2.97 20.72
N LEU A 103 18.44 -2.64 21.82
CA LEU A 103 19.06 -2.68 23.14
C LEU A 103 19.56 -4.10 23.37
N SER A 104 20.87 -4.26 23.63
CA SER A 104 21.37 -5.52 24.15
C SER A 104 20.59 -5.81 25.42
N THR A 105 19.95 -6.97 25.51
CA THR A 105 19.36 -7.45 26.77
C THR A 105 20.48 -7.52 27.79
N VAL A 106 20.63 -6.47 28.59
CA VAL A 106 21.41 -6.54 29.82
C VAL A 106 20.54 -7.40 30.73
N GLU A 107 20.94 -8.64 30.94
CA GLU A 107 20.37 -9.46 32.01
C GLU A 107 20.62 -8.72 33.32
N CYS A 108 19.55 -8.31 34.00
CA CYS A 108 19.59 -7.80 35.37
C CYS A 108 19.82 -8.94 36.36
#